data_AF-A0A2E6AGS4-F1
#
_entry.id   AF-A0A2E6AGS4-F1
#
_cell.length_a   1.000
_cell.length_b   1.000
_cell.length_c   1.000
_cell.angle_alpha   90.00
_cell.angle_beta   90.00
_cell.angle_gamma   90.00
#
_symmetry.space_group_name_H-M   'P 1'
#
loop_
_entity.id
_entity.type
_entity.pdbx_description
1 polymer ?
#
loop_
_entity_poly.entity_id
_entity_poly.type
_entity_poly.pdbx_seq_one_letter_code
_entity_poly.pdbx_strand_id
1 'polypeptide(L)'
;MPSKFNRAVGTSICFLIVVGVSLRFSVVTHAADPAFVGALSLLTDSEVADQLGLDDAQKAKLEQLLQDRERSVVELVVQARSLERVERDRRQALFVAESERQGIQLLTEDQRQDFERIRLAREGLQSLLRPEVADAVQLTDQQKQQIQAFLAARQSELEKVEDERKRRIARTVFDRRIENLLSTQQRRAWEELIRVSSAEAEITTTDPDPLVANVVSAPLDAESTTMADVDDRLQFNFEYAPWKVVLEWFAEQARLSLVMESPPPGSFNLVEQRRYTPAEALDVINSVLLTKGYTLV
;
A
#
# COMPACT_ATOMS: atom_id res chain seq x y z
N MET A 1 72.27 5.53 -49.80
CA MET A 1 71.01 5.43 -49.04
C MET A 1 71.29 4.75 -47.71
N PRO A 2 71.44 5.50 -46.61
CA PRO A 2 71.63 4.94 -45.27
C PRO A 2 70.45 5.33 -44.36
N SER A 3 69.74 4.37 -43.78
CA SER A 3 68.87 4.65 -42.63
C SER A 3 69.68 4.48 -41.35
N LYS A 4 69.77 5.59 -40.63
CA LYS A 4 70.60 5.84 -39.45
C LYS A 4 69.92 5.34 -38.18
N PHE A 5 70.77 4.96 -37.23
CA PHE A 5 70.58 5.00 -35.78
C PHE A 5 69.77 6.22 -35.29
N ASN A 6 68.87 6.05 -34.31
CA ASN A 6 69.12 6.53 -32.94
C ASN A 6 68.04 6.12 -31.93
N ARG A 7 68.50 5.73 -30.73
CA ARG A 7 67.74 5.72 -29.46
C ARG A 7 67.55 7.16 -28.98
N ALA A 8 66.38 7.48 -28.42
CA ALA A 8 66.23 8.48 -27.36
C ALA A 8 64.95 8.22 -26.55
N VAL A 9 65.09 8.40 -25.23
CA VAL A 9 64.10 8.27 -24.16
C VAL A 9 63.12 9.44 -24.20
N GLY A 10 61.84 9.21 -23.88
CA GLY A 10 60.84 10.26 -23.74
C GLY A 10 59.58 9.79 -23.00
N THR A 11 59.51 10.14 -21.72
CA THR A 11 58.37 10.02 -20.81
C THR A 11 57.17 10.86 -21.30
N SER A 12 55.96 10.31 -21.43
CA SER A 12 54.66 10.99 -21.16
C SER A 12 53.46 10.10 -21.55
N ILE A 13 52.67 9.63 -20.58
CA ILE A 13 51.39 10.20 -20.10
C ILE A 13 50.18 9.51 -20.76
N CYS A 14 49.38 8.87 -19.88
CA CYS A 14 47.94 8.65 -19.89
C CYS A 14 47.18 8.54 -21.22
N PHE A 15 46.49 7.41 -21.43
CA PHE A 15 45.03 7.37 -21.29
C PHE A 15 44.59 5.90 -21.16
N LEU A 16 44.66 5.39 -19.92
CA LEU A 16 43.84 4.26 -19.50
C LEU A 16 42.40 4.79 -19.48
N ILE A 17 41.64 4.55 -20.56
CA ILE A 17 40.19 4.68 -20.49
C ILE A 17 39.69 3.48 -19.69
N VAL A 18 39.81 3.59 -18.37
CA VAL A 18 38.96 2.89 -17.43
C VAL A 18 37.58 3.53 -17.64
N VAL A 19 36.77 2.94 -18.53
CA VAL A 19 35.33 3.16 -18.48
C VAL A 19 34.88 2.49 -17.18
N GLY A 20 34.98 3.26 -16.10
CA GLY A 20 34.35 2.96 -14.84
C GLY A 20 32.85 3.04 -15.03
N VAL A 21 32.25 2.00 -15.58
CA VAL A 21 30.86 1.68 -15.26
C VAL A 21 30.89 1.23 -13.81
N SER A 22 30.79 2.20 -12.92
CA SER A 22 30.41 1.96 -11.53
C SER A 22 28.98 1.45 -11.54
N LEU A 23 28.81 0.16 -11.87
CA LEU A 23 27.66 -0.60 -11.38
C LEU A 23 27.88 -0.71 -9.88
N ARG A 24 27.44 0.31 -9.15
CA ARG A 24 27.21 0.20 -7.71
C ARG A 24 26.04 -0.75 -7.55
N PHE A 25 26.32 -2.05 -7.61
CA PHE A 25 25.54 -3.03 -6.88
C PHE A 25 25.83 -2.79 -5.40
N SER A 26 25.23 -1.75 -4.84
CA SER A 26 24.95 -1.74 -3.41
C SER A 26 23.82 -2.74 -3.20
N VAL A 27 24.13 -4.03 -3.28
CA VAL A 27 23.25 -5.03 -2.66
C VAL A 27 23.52 -4.87 -1.17
N VAL A 28 22.80 -3.96 -0.54
CA VAL A 28 22.55 -4.10 0.89
C VAL A 28 21.57 -5.26 0.96
N THR A 29 22.09 -6.49 0.98
CA THR A 29 21.27 -7.64 1.37
C THR A 29 20.89 -7.35 2.81
N HIS A 30 19.61 -7.10 3.04
CA HIS A 30 19.07 -7.19 4.39
C HIS A 30 18.57 -8.62 4.53
N ALA A 31 18.71 -9.20 5.72
CA ALA A 31 18.28 -10.57 6.00
C ALA A 31 16.80 -10.85 5.61
N ALA A 32 16.00 -9.78 5.45
CA ALA A 32 14.58 -9.81 5.09
C ALA A 32 14.25 -9.33 3.66
N ASP A 33 15.19 -9.32 2.70
CA ASP A 33 14.90 -8.88 1.32
C ASP A 33 13.76 -9.72 0.69
N PRO A 34 12.59 -9.12 0.39
CA PRO A 34 11.43 -9.83 -0.16
C PRO A 34 11.73 -10.58 -1.46
N ALA A 35 12.75 -10.17 -2.21
CA ALA A 35 13.15 -10.86 -3.45
C ALA A 35 13.65 -12.30 -3.21
N PHE A 36 14.13 -12.61 -2.00
CA PHE A 36 14.74 -13.91 -1.67
C PHE A 36 14.00 -14.67 -0.57
N VAL A 37 13.36 -13.97 0.36
CA VAL A 37 12.60 -14.59 1.46
C VAL A 37 11.08 -14.47 1.30
N GLY A 38 10.62 -13.77 0.25
CA GLY A 38 9.22 -13.66 -0.11
C GLY A 38 8.36 -13.10 1.02
N ALA A 39 7.26 -13.78 1.30
CA ALA A 39 6.31 -13.43 2.34
C ALA A 39 6.92 -13.44 3.75
N LEU A 40 8.03 -14.15 4.00
CA LEU A 40 8.68 -14.15 5.31
C LEU A 40 9.21 -12.78 5.72
N SER A 41 9.44 -11.88 4.76
CA SER A 41 9.75 -10.47 5.05
C SER A 41 8.66 -9.78 5.89
N LEU A 42 7.42 -10.27 5.85
CA LEU A 42 6.35 -9.78 6.71
C LEU A 42 6.51 -10.23 8.16
N LEU A 43 7.10 -11.40 8.42
CA LEU A 43 7.31 -11.89 9.80
C LEU A 43 8.38 -11.12 10.56
N THR A 44 9.21 -10.35 9.86
CA THR A 44 10.19 -9.46 10.48
C THR A 44 9.63 -8.09 10.84
N ASP A 45 8.43 -7.75 10.37
CA ASP A 45 7.69 -6.58 10.80
C ASP A 45 7.23 -6.83 12.24
N SER A 46 7.64 -5.97 13.18
CA SER A 46 7.31 -6.14 14.59
C SER A 46 5.81 -6.19 14.84
N GLU A 47 5.03 -5.40 14.10
CA GLU A 47 3.57 -5.37 14.24
C GLU A 47 2.97 -6.73 13.85
N VAL A 48 3.44 -7.32 12.75
CA VAL A 48 2.98 -8.63 12.29
C VAL A 48 3.42 -9.74 13.24
N ALA A 49 4.68 -9.69 13.70
CA ALA A 49 5.21 -10.67 14.64
C ALA A 49 4.43 -10.65 15.97
N ASP A 50 4.05 -9.47 16.44
CA ASP A 50 3.27 -9.30 17.67
C ASP A 50 1.81 -9.69 17.45
N GLN A 51 1.21 -9.36 16.30
CA GLN A 51 -0.14 -9.79 15.92
C GLN A 51 -0.26 -11.32 15.81
N LEU A 52 0.79 -11.99 15.34
CA LEU A 52 0.88 -13.45 15.30
C LEU A 52 1.26 -14.08 16.65
N GLY A 53 1.58 -13.26 17.66
CA GLY A 53 2.01 -13.73 18.97
C GLY A 53 3.26 -14.60 18.90
N LEU A 54 4.23 -14.26 18.04
CA LEU A 54 5.48 -15.03 17.93
C LEU A 54 6.27 -14.93 19.24
N ASP A 55 6.61 -16.07 19.82
CA ASP A 55 7.45 -16.11 21.01
C ASP A 55 8.93 -15.81 20.69
N ASP A 56 9.73 -15.52 21.72
CA ASP A 56 11.15 -15.17 21.55
C ASP A 56 11.96 -16.29 20.88
N ALA A 57 11.59 -17.57 21.11
CA ALA A 57 12.27 -18.70 20.51
C ALA A 57 11.94 -18.85 19.02
N GLN A 58 10.68 -18.60 18.63
CA GLN A 58 10.24 -18.53 17.23
C GLN A 58 10.89 -17.36 16.52
N LYS A 59 10.90 -16.16 17.14
CA LYS A 59 11.58 -14.96 16.62
C LYS A 59 13.08 -15.23 16.39
N ALA A 60 13.77 -15.84 17.35
CA ALA A 60 15.19 -16.19 17.21
C ALA A 60 15.44 -17.23 16.10
N LYS A 61 14.58 -18.26 15.96
CA LYS A 61 14.70 -19.24 14.87
C LYS A 61 14.44 -18.63 13.50
N LEU A 62 13.47 -17.72 13.39
CA LEU A 62 13.20 -16.98 12.16
C LEU A 62 14.39 -16.10 11.78
N GLU A 63 14.96 -15.36 12.74
CA GLU A 63 16.16 -14.56 12.50
C GLU A 63 17.33 -15.42 12.03
N GLN A 64 17.58 -16.55 12.68
CA GLN A 64 18.62 -17.49 12.25
C GLN A 64 18.37 -18.01 10.83
N LEU A 65 17.13 -18.41 10.52
CA LEU A 65 16.77 -18.85 9.18
C LEU A 65 17.07 -17.78 8.14
N LEU A 66 16.68 -16.52 8.40
CA LEU A 66 16.89 -15.39 7.50
C LEU A 66 18.38 -15.13 7.27
N GLN A 67 19.20 -15.16 8.32
CA GLN A 67 20.66 -15.05 8.21
C GLN A 67 21.26 -16.19 7.37
N ASP A 68 20.77 -17.42 7.54
CA ASP A 68 21.22 -18.57 6.75
C ASP A 68 20.77 -18.46 5.28
N ARG A 69 19.54 -17.98 5.02
CA ARG A 69 19.07 -17.71 3.66
C ARG A 69 19.91 -16.62 2.99
N GLU A 70 20.23 -15.53 3.69
CA GLU A 70 21.08 -14.45 3.17
C GLU A 70 22.46 -14.98 2.72
N ARG A 71 23.07 -15.88 3.50
CA ARG A 71 24.32 -16.54 3.09
C ARG A 71 24.14 -17.40 1.84
N SER A 72 23.04 -18.15 1.74
CA SER A 72 22.72 -18.97 0.57
C SER A 72 22.40 -18.14 -0.69
N VAL A 73 21.94 -16.90 -0.56
CA VAL A 73 21.72 -16.00 -1.70
C VAL A 73 23.01 -15.74 -2.47
N VAL A 74 24.15 -15.63 -1.78
CA VAL A 74 25.45 -15.43 -2.46
C VAL A 74 25.76 -16.58 -3.42
N GLU A 75 25.54 -17.82 -2.98
CA GLU A 75 25.73 -19.00 -3.81
C GLU A 75 24.73 -19.04 -4.97
N LEU A 76 23.44 -18.79 -4.70
CA LEU A 76 22.40 -18.71 -5.72
C LEU A 76 22.78 -17.70 -6.82
N VAL A 77 23.18 -16.48 -6.42
CA VAL A 77 23.57 -15.41 -7.35
C VAL A 77 24.77 -15.83 -8.18
N VAL A 78 25.81 -16.42 -7.57
CA VAL A 78 27.01 -16.88 -8.30
C VAL A 78 26.64 -17.94 -9.34
N GLN A 79 25.85 -18.95 -8.97
CA GLN A 79 25.39 -20.00 -9.89
C GLN A 79 24.47 -19.44 -11.00
N ALA A 80 23.70 -18.41 -10.68
CA ALA A 80 22.77 -17.79 -11.61
C ALA A 80 23.44 -16.89 -12.66
N ARG A 81 24.65 -16.36 -12.43
CA ARG A 81 25.28 -15.32 -13.30
C ARG A 81 25.31 -15.64 -14.79
N SER A 82 25.53 -16.90 -15.15
CA SER A 82 25.64 -17.34 -16.54
C SER A 82 24.31 -17.83 -17.14
N LEU A 83 23.23 -17.88 -16.36
CA LEU A 83 21.94 -18.39 -16.80
C LEU A 83 21.13 -17.31 -17.52
N GLU A 84 20.30 -17.74 -18.47
CA GLU A 84 19.30 -16.88 -19.11
C GLU A 84 18.30 -16.33 -18.08
N ARG A 85 17.69 -15.17 -18.37
CA ARG A 85 16.79 -14.48 -17.45
C ARG A 85 15.69 -15.39 -16.91
N VAL A 86 14.99 -16.10 -17.81
CA VAL A 86 13.89 -16.99 -17.44
C VAL A 86 14.34 -18.08 -16.45
N GLU A 87 15.50 -18.68 -16.67
CA GLU A 87 16.03 -19.72 -15.80
C GLU A 87 16.53 -19.16 -14.45
N ARG A 88 17.12 -17.95 -14.45
CA ARG A 88 17.44 -17.25 -13.21
C ARG A 88 16.20 -16.98 -12.38
N ASP A 89 15.15 -16.46 -13.01
CA ASP A 89 13.89 -16.13 -12.35
C ASP A 89 13.23 -17.40 -11.79
N ARG A 90 13.25 -18.51 -12.55
CA ARG A 90 12.78 -19.82 -12.09
C ARG A 90 13.55 -20.30 -10.85
N ARG A 91 14.88 -20.21 -10.85
CA ARG A 91 15.71 -20.63 -9.71
C ARG A 91 15.49 -19.77 -8.48
N GLN A 92 15.38 -18.45 -8.67
CA GLN A 92 15.03 -17.55 -7.59
C GLN A 92 13.65 -17.89 -7.01
N ALA A 93 12.65 -18.14 -7.85
CA ALA A 93 11.32 -18.52 -7.39
C ALA A 93 11.32 -19.81 -6.56
N LEU A 94 12.10 -20.82 -6.97
CA LEU A 94 12.28 -22.05 -6.18
C LEU A 94 12.95 -21.79 -4.83
N PHE A 95 13.97 -20.93 -4.80
CA PHE A 95 14.64 -20.53 -3.57
C PHE A 95 13.72 -19.79 -2.60
N VAL A 96 12.89 -18.87 -3.12
CA VAL A 96 11.89 -18.14 -2.33
C VAL A 96 10.86 -19.13 -1.75
N ALA A 97 10.31 -20.01 -2.58
CA ALA A 97 9.33 -21.01 -2.14
C ALA A 97 9.90 -21.95 -1.06
N GLU A 98 11.17 -22.34 -1.18
CA GLU A 98 11.83 -23.13 -0.14
C GLU A 98 12.03 -22.32 1.15
N SER A 99 12.44 -21.07 1.04
CA SER A 99 12.62 -20.17 2.19
C SER A 99 11.30 -20.00 2.94
N GLU A 100 10.22 -19.64 2.24
CA GLU A 100 8.87 -19.52 2.80
C GLU A 100 8.43 -20.80 3.49
N ARG A 101 8.61 -21.96 2.85
CA ARG A 101 8.28 -23.26 3.44
C ARG A 101 9.01 -23.49 4.77
N GLN A 102 10.28 -23.14 4.85
CA GLN A 102 11.08 -23.30 6.08
C GLN A 102 10.60 -22.36 7.19
N GLY A 103 10.30 -21.10 6.87
CA GLY A 103 9.82 -20.13 7.87
C GLY A 103 8.42 -20.47 8.39
N ILE A 104 7.52 -20.86 7.49
CA ILE A 104 6.13 -21.26 7.82
C ILE A 104 6.09 -22.51 8.72
N GLN A 105 7.08 -23.40 8.64
CA GLN A 105 7.21 -24.56 9.54
C GLN A 105 7.53 -24.18 10.99
N LEU A 106 8.03 -22.96 11.24
CA LEU A 106 8.30 -22.47 12.59
C LEU A 106 7.04 -21.94 13.30
N LEU A 107 5.96 -21.73 12.55
CA LEU A 107 4.69 -21.24 13.03
C LEU A 107 3.79 -22.40 13.49
N THR A 108 2.88 -22.13 14.42
CA THR A 108 1.76 -23.04 14.74
C THR A 108 0.73 -23.04 13.61
N GLU A 109 -0.26 -23.94 13.65
CA GLU A 109 -1.32 -23.96 12.65
C GLU A 109 -2.15 -22.67 12.64
N ASP A 110 -2.53 -22.18 13.82
CA ASP A 110 -3.30 -20.94 13.95
C ASP A 110 -2.48 -19.73 13.44
N GLN A 111 -1.19 -19.66 13.80
CA GLN A 111 -0.28 -18.63 13.31
C GLN A 111 -0.13 -18.67 11.79
N ARG A 112 -0.09 -19.86 11.18
CA ARG A 112 -0.04 -19.99 9.71
C ARG A 112 -1.31 -19.45 9.07
N GLN A 113 -2.47 -19.75 9.65
CA GLN A 113 -3.74 -19.26 9.13
C GLN A 113 -3.80 -17.73 9.20
N ASP A 114 -3.48 -17.14 10.36
CA ASP A 114 -3.47 -15.68 10.51
C ASP A 114 -2.40 -15.02 9.63
N PHE A 115 -1.23 -15.63 9.47
CA PHE A 115 -0.19 -15.14 8.58
C PHE A 115 -0.67 -15.11 7.11
N GLU A 116 -1.37 -16.15 6.66
CA GLU A 116 -1.97 -16.16 5.33
C GLU A 116 -3.04 -15.06 5.17
N ARG A 117 -3.88 -14.81 6.20
CA ARG A 117 -4.83 -13.68 6.18
C ARG A 117 -4.12 -12.34 6.06
N ILE A 118 -3.06 -12.14 6.84
CA ILE A 118 -2.21 -10.93 6.78
C ILE A 118 -1.58 -10.78 5.39
N ARG A 119 -1.06 -11.87 4.81
CA ARG A 119 -0.48 -11.87 3.47
C ARG A 119 -1.50 -11.46 2.42
N LEU A 120 -2.69 -12.05 2.46
CA LEU A 120 -3.80 -11.72 1.57
C LEU A 120 -4.24 -10.26 1.75
N ALA A 121 -4.34 -9.77 2.98
CA ALA A 121 -4.67 -8.38 3.27
C ALA A 121 -3.64 -7.40 2.67
N ARG A 122 -2.34 -7.71 2.80
CA ARG A 122 -1.25 -6.88 2.27
C ARG A 122 -1.12 -6.94 0.75
N GLU A 123 -1.38 -8.10 0.15
CA GLU A 123 -1.51 -8.21 -1.31
C GLU A 123 -2.74 -7.45 -1.81
N GLY A 124 -3.81 -7.40 -1.02
CA GLY A 124 -5.06 -6.77 -1.38
C GLY A 124 -5.76 -7.51 -2.52
N LEU A 125 -6.55 -6.77 -3.31
CA LEU A 125 -7.43 -7.34 -4.34
C LEU A 125 -6.71 -8.05 -5.49
N GLN A 126 -5.40 -7.86 -5.66
CA GLN A 126 -4.64 -8.61 -6.65
C GLN A 126 -4.55 -10.11 -6.31
N SER A 127 -4.71 -10.46 -5.03
CA SER A 127 -4.72 -11.84 -4.55
C SER A 127 -5.98 -12.61 -4.93
N LEU A 128 -7.04 -11.92 -5.40
CA LEU A 128 -8.28 -12.53 -5.88
C LEU A 128 -8.08 -13.51 -7.04
N LEU A 129 -6.98 -13.42 -7.78
CA LEU A 129 -6.64 -14.36 -8.85
C LEU A 129 -5.93 -15.63 -8.36
N ARG A 130 -5.56 -15.72 -7.09
CA ARG A 130 -5.07 -16.97 -6.49
C ARG A 130 -6.20 -18.00 -6.55
N PRO A 131 -5.94 -19.26 -6.96
CA PRO A 131 -6.99 -20.26 -7.11
C PRO A 131 -7.86 -20.41 -5.87
N GLU A 132 -7.25 -20.47 -4.69
CA GLU A 132 -7.92 -20.71 -3.41
C GLU A 132 -8.84 -19.53 -3.03
N VAL A 133 -8.38 -18.31 -3.27
CA VAL A 133 -9.16 -17.08 -2.98
C VAL A 133 -10.28 -16.91 -4.00
N ALA A 134 -9.99 -17.16 -5.27
CA ALA A 134 -10.96 -17.06 -6.34
C ALA A 134 -12.14 -18.02 -6.14
N ASP A 135 -11.85 -19.23 -5.66
CA ASP A 135 -12.85 -20.24 -5.34
C ASP A 135 -13.64 -19.87 -4.08
N ALA A 136 -12.96 -19.39 -3.03
CA ALA A 136 -13.61 -18.96 -1.79
C ALA A 136 -14.54 -17.75 -1.99
N VAL A 137 -14.16 -16.82 -2.86
CA VAL A 137 -14.98 -15.66 -3.23
C VAL A 137 -15.94 -15.99 -4.38
N GLN A 138 -15.88 -17.19 -4.96
CA GLN A 138 -16.74 -17.63 -6.07
C GLN A 138 -16.68 -16.69 -7.29
N LEU A 139 -15.47 -16.37 -7.75
CA LEU A 139 -15.27 -15.56 -8.95
C LEU A 139 -15.64 -16.33 -10.20
N THR A 140 -16.41 -15.70 -11.09
CA THR A 140 -16.68 -16.24 -12.42
C THR A 140 -15.47 -16.12 -13.34
N ASP A 141 -15.39 -16.97 -14.37
CA ASP A 141 -14.30 -16.89 -15.36
C ASP A 141 -14.23 -15.51 -16.04
N GLN A 142 -15.39 -14.90 -16.30
CA GLN A 142 -15.46 -13.55 -16.84
C GLN A 142 -14.84 -12.53 -15.88
N GLN A 143 -15.17 -12.60 -14.58
CA GLN A 143 -14.57 -11.72 -13.58
C GLN A 143 -13.06 -11.94 -13.48
N LYS A 144 -12.59 -13.20 -13.46
CA LYS A 144 -11.16 -13.53 -13.44
C LYS A 144 -10.42 -12.88 -14.63
N GLN A 145 -10.97 -13.00 -15.84
CA GLN A 145 -10.41 -12.36 -17.04
C GLN A 145 -10.37 -10.83 -16.94
N GLN A 146 -11.43 -10.20 -16.43
CA GLN A 146 -11.49 -8.74 -16.27
C GLN A 146 -10.50 -8.24 -15.22
N ILE A 147 -10.37 -8.93 -14.07
CA ILE A 147 -9.39 -8.61 -13.03
C ILE A 147 -7.97 -8.74 -13.59
N GLN A 148 -7.67 -9.82 -14.33
CA GLN A 148 -6.37 -10.00 -14.98
C GLN A 148 -6.05 -8.85 -15.94
N ALA A 149 -7.02 -8.41 -16.75
CA ALA A 149 -6.85 -7.27 -17.64
C ALA A 149 -6.58 -5.96 -16.89
N PHE A 150 -7.29 -5.71 -15.78
CA PHE A 150 -7.06 -4.53 -14.94
C PHE A 150 -5.67 -4.53 -14.29
N LEU A 151 -5.21 -5.68 -13.80
CA LEU A 151 -3.87 -5.81 -13.21
C LEU A 151 -2.76 -5.62 -14.25
N ALA A 152 -2.91 -6.17 -15.45
CA ALA A 152 -1.96 -5.96 -16.54
C ALA A 152 -1.90 -4.49 -16.99
N ALA A 153 -3.07 -3.84 -17.12
CA ALA A 153 -3.16 -2.42 -17.44
C ALA A 153 -2.52 -1.55 -16.34
N ARG A 154 -2.81 -1.86 -15.07
CA ARG A 154 -2.18 -1.21 -13.91
C ARG A 154 -0.66 -1.29 -14.00
N GLN A 155 -0.10 -2.49 -14.21
CA GLN A 155 1.35 -2.65 -14.30
C GLN A 155 1.97 -1.75 -15.38
N SER A 156 1.39 -1.77 -16.60
CA SER A 156 1.88 -0.93 -17.71
C SER A 156 1.75 0.57 -17.44
N GLU A 157 0.71 1.01 -16.74
CA GLU A 157 0.56 2.42 -16.36
C GLU A 157 1.55 2.83 -15.27
N LEU A 158 1.71 2.02 -14.22
CA LEU A 158 2.60 2.33 -13.10
C LEU A 158 4.07 2.39 -13.51
N GLU A 159 4.48 1.61 -14.51
CA GLU A 159 5.82 1.66 -15.11
C GLU A 159 6.12 3.01 -15.78
N LYS A 160 5.09 3.69 -16.30
CA LYS A 160 5.22 4.99 -16.98
C LYS A 160 5.13 6.17 -16.01
N VAL A 161 4.61 5.94 -14.81
CA VAL A 161 4.42 6.98 -13.79
C VAL A 161 5.66 7.05 -12.91
N GLU A 162 6.49 8.08 -13.10
CA GLU A 162 7.69 8.31 -12.28
C GLU A 162 7.36 8.82 -10.88
N ASP A 163 6.34 9.68 -10.77
CA ASP A 163 5.94 10.32 -9.51
C ASP A 163 5.24 9.33 -8.57
N GLU A 164 5.82 9.11 -7.40
CA GLU A 164 5.34 8.15 -6.41
C GLU A 164 3.96 8.50 -5.83
N ARG A 165 3.61 9.80 -5.72
CA ARG A 165 2.26 10.21 -5.28
C ARG A 165 1.23 9.85 -6.35
N LYS A 166 1.52 10.14 -7.63
CA LYS A 166 0.65 9.75 -8.75
C LYS A 166 0.52 8.24 -8.87
N ARG A 167 1.61 7.50 -8.60
CA ARG A 167 1.62 6.04 -8.58
C ARG A 167 0.65 5.49 -7.53
N ARG A 168 0.64 6.03 -6.30
CA ARG A 168 -0.33 5.65 -5.26
C ARG A 168 -1.78 5.93 -5.65
N ILE A 169 -2.04 7.08 -6.26
CA ILE A 169 -3.38 7.44 -6.74
C ILE A 169 -3.82 6.45 -7.82
N ALA A 170 -2.98 6.19 -8.81
CA ALA A 170 -3.26 5.22 -9.87
C ALA A 170 -3.58 3.83 -9.31
N ARG A 171 -2.77 3.33 -8.34
CA ARG A 171 -3.06 2.07 -7.62
C ARG A 171 -4.47 2.04 -7.04
N THR A 172 -4.83 3.08 -6.28
CA THR A 172 -6.16 3.20 -5.64
C THR A 172 -7.29 3.19 -6.67
N VAL A 173 -7.10 3.87 -7.81
CA VAL A 173 -8.09 3.89 -8.90
C VAL A 173 -8.31 2.49 -9.49
N PHE A 174 -7.25 1.72 -9.69
CA PHE A 174 -7.36 0.34 -10.17
C PHE A 174 -8.02 -0.57 -9.13
N ASP A 175 -7.69 -0.41 -7.85
CA ASP A 175 -8.29 -1.19 -6.78
C ASP A 175 -9.82 -0.97 -6.73
N ARG A 176 -10.29 0.28 -6.82
CA ARG A 176 -11.74 0.60 -6.92
C ARG A 176 -12.42 -0.02 -8.14
N ARG A 177 -11.74 -0.14 -9.28
CA ARG A 177 -12.29 -0.80 -10.48
C ARG A 177 -12.50 -2.28 -10.25
N ILE A 178 -11.58 -2.93 -9.54
CA ILE A 178 -11.70 -4.34 -9.16
C ILE A 178 -12.84 -4.51 -8.15
N GLU A 179 -12.96 -3.63 -7.14
CA GLU A 179 -14.06 -3.68 -6.16
C GLU A 179 -15.43 -3.56 -6.81
N ASN A 180 -15.58 -2.65 -7.77
CA ASN A 180 -16.85 -2.44 -8.48
C ASN A 180 -17.26 -3.62 -9.38
N LEU A 181 -16.30 -4.50 -9.71
CA LEU A 181 -16.58 -5.72 -10.46
C LEU A 181 -17.15 -6.84 -9.55
N LEU A 182 -16.86 -6.76 -8.26
CA LEU A 182 -17.30 -7.75 -7.28
C LEU A 182 -18.72 -7.45 -6.80
N SER A 183 -19.51 -8.49 -6.61
CA SER A 183 -20.80 -8.35 -5.94
C SER A 183 -20.62 -7.99 -4.47
N THR A 184 -21.67 -7.48 -3.82
CA THR A 184 -21.66 -7.22 -2.37
C THR A 184 -21.36 -8.49 -1.56
N GLN A 185 -21.83 -9.66 -2.01
CA GLN A 185 -21.52 -10.92 -1.34
C GLN A 185 -20.04 -11.30 -1.49
N GLN A 186 -19.47 -11.10 -2.68
CA GLN A 186 -18.07 -11.40 -2.97
C GLN A 186 -17.13 -10.50 -2.16
N ARG A 187 -17.47 -9.21 -2.03
CA ARG A 187 -16.71 -8.27 -1.18
C ARG A 187 -16.74 -8.67 0.29
N ARG A 188 -17.90 -9.06 0.82
CA ARG A 188 -18.01 -9.60 2.19
C ARG A 188 -17.21 -10.88 2.37
N ALA A 189 -17.28 -11.81 1.41
CA ALA A 189 -16.49 -13.04 1.47
C ALA A 189 -14.99 -12.75 1.51
N TRP A 190 -14.53 -11.79 0.70
CA TRP A 190 -13.15 -11.30 0.73
C TRP A 190 -12.78 -10.68 2.09
N GLU A 191 -13.62 -9.79 2.62
CA GLU A 191 -13.42 -9.15 3.93
C GLU A 191 -13.31 -10.17 5.06
N GLU A 192 -14.16 -11.19 5.07
CA GLU A 192 -14.09 -12.29 6.06
C GLU A 192 -12.82 -13.13 5.91
N LEU A 193 -12.37 -13.39 4.67
CA LEU A 193 -11.14 -14.15 4.43
C LEU A 193 -9.90 -13.45 5.00
N ILE A 194 -9.84 -12.13 4.89
CA ILE A 194 -8.68 -11.35 5.35
C ILE A 194 -8.85 -10.76 6.74
N ARG A 195 -10.00 -10.98 7.39
CA ARG A 195 -10.25 -10.56 8.76
C ARG A 195 -9.32 -11.34 9.68
N VAL A 196 -8.25 -10.69 10.14
CA VAL A 196 -7.40 -11.28 11.18
C VAL A 196 -8.22 -11.39 12.45
N SER A 197 -8.17 -12.54 13.11
CA SER A 197 -8.78 -12.74 14.41
C SER A 197 -8.01 -11.89 15.43
N SER A 198 -8.43 -10.64 15.63
CA SER A 198 -8.02 -9.90 16.81
C SER A 198 -8.58 -10.65 18.02
N ALA A 199 -7.74 -11.41 18.71
CA ALA A 199 -8.11 -11.97 20.01
C ALA A 199 -8.66 -10.84 20.90
N GLU A 200 -9.86 -11.05 21.42
CA GLU A 200 -10.50 -10.29 22.50
C GLU A 200 -10.36 -8.74 22.49
N ALA A 201 -11.26 -8.08 21.75
CA ALA A 201 -11.85 -6.83 22.24
C ALA A 201 -13.34 -7.07 22.49
N GLU A 202 -13.62 -7.88 23.50
CA GLU A 202 -14.92 -7.95 24.16
C GLU A 202 -15.19 -6.60 24.85
N ILE A 203 -15.53 -5.56 24.06
CA ILE A 203 -16.20 -4.38 24.59
C ILE A 203 -17.66 -4.80 24.78
N THR A 204 -17.88 -5.34 25.98
CA THR A 204 -19.16 -5.37 26.68
C THR A 204 -20.11 -4.29 26.18
N THR A 205 -21.18 -4.77 25.54
CA THR A 205 -22.46 -4.08 25.43
C THR A 205 -22.91 -3.63 26.82
N THR A 206 -23.01 -2.32 27.03
CA THR A 206 -23.94 -1.76 28.03
C THR A 206 -24.72 -0.65 27.34
N ASP A 207 -26.04 -0.85 27.36
CA ASP A 207 -27.11 -0.08 26.74
C ASP A 207 -27.11 1.42 27.12
N PRO A 208 -27.74 2.31 26.32
CA PRO A 208 -27.68 3.76 26.44
C PRO A 208 -28.79 4.31 27.35
N ASP A 209 -28.56 5.47 27.96
CA ASP A 209 -29.64 6.28 28.56
C ASP A 209 -29.79 7.61 27.79
N PRO A 210 -31.01 8.05 27.43
CA PRO A 210 -31.27 9.05 26.41
C PRO A 210 -31.67 10.40 27.02
N LEU A 211 -31.02 11.49 26.63
CA LEU A 211 -31.54 12.85 26.83
C LEU A 211 -30.69 13.83 26.02
N VAL A 212 -31.18 14.24 24.85
CA VAL A 212 -31.77 15.58 24.69
C VAL A 212 -32.38 15.70 23.29
N ALA A 213 -33.70 15.78 23.28
CA ALA A 213 -34.46 16.30 22.16
C ALA A 213 -34.46 17.84 22.20
N ASN A 214 -34.46 18.40 20.98
CA ASN A 214 -35.24 19.57 20.54
C ASN A 214 -34.53 20.92 20.35
N VAL A 215 -35.13 21.67 19.41
CA VAL A 215 -34.96 23.07 18.94
C VAL A 215 -34.18 23.20 17.62
N VAL A 216 -34.67 23.75 16.51
CA VAL A 216 -35.97 24.30 16.04
C VAL A 216 -35.87 24.40 14.50
N SER A 217 -36.99 24.30 13.79
CA SER A 217 -37.12 24.53 12.34
C SER A 217 -37.59 25.96 11.98
N ALA A 218 -37.18 26.40 10.77
CA ALA A 218 -37.85 27.31 9.80
C ALA A 218 -37.53 28.83 9.83
N PRO A 219 -37.71 29.62 8.72
CA PRO A 219 -38.03 29.27 7.32
C PRO A 219 -37.13 29.92 6.22
N LEU A 220 -37.46 29.56 4.97
CA LEU A 220 -36.96 29.96 3.64
C LEU A 220 -37.01 31.47 3.35
N ASP A 221 -36.09 31.97 2.50
CA ASP A 221 -36.43 32.75 1.30
C ASP A 221 -35.25 32.86 0.31
N ALA A 222 -35.62 32.99 -0.97
CA ALA A 222 -34.81 32.83 -2.18
C ALA A 222 -33.90 34.02 -2.51
N GLU A 223 -32.80 33.76 -3.25
CA GLU A 223 -32.57 34.41 -4.55
C GLU A 223 -31.37 33.80 -5.29
N SER A 224 -31.59 33.49 -6.56
CA SER A 224 -30.57 33.13 -7.54
C SER A 224 -30.04 34.41 -8.17
N THR A 225 -28.74 34.69 -8.10
CA THR A 225 -28.06 35.66 -8.96
C THR A 225 -26.61 35.25 -9.21
N THR A 226 -26.24 35.42 -10.48
CA THR A 226 -25.05 35.00 -11.21
C THR A 226 -23.72 35.65 -10.82
N MET A 227 -22.66 34.83 -10.91
CA MET A 227 -21.24 35.10 -11.21
C MET A 227 -20.60 36.42 -10.76
N ALA A 228 -19.66 36.31 -9.81
CA ALA A 228 -18.45 37.13 -9.76
C ALA A 228 -17.32 36.33 -9.11
N ASP A 229 -16.22 36.23 -9.87
CA ASP A 229 -14.88 35.77 -9.49
C ASP A 229 -14.38 36.54 -8.25
N VAL A 230 -14.43 35.88 -7.10
CA VAL A 230 -13.68 36.22 -5.89
C VAL A 230 -12.89 34.96 -5.57
N ASP A 231 -11.64 35.10 -5.16
CA ASP A 231 -10.69 34.01 -4.88
C ASP A 231 -11.26 33.08 -3.78
N ASP A 232 -12.17 32.17 -4.16
CA ASP A 232 -12.88 31.16 -3.36
C ASP A 232 -11.92 30.03 -2.96
N ARG A 233 -10.67 30.38 -2.64
CA ARG A 233 -9.66 29.43 -2.22
C ARG A 233 -9.62 29.35 -0.70
N LEU A 234 -10.10 28.23 -0.18
CA LEU A 234 -10.18 27.92 1.23
C LEU A 234 -8.79 27.56 1.79
N GLN A 235 -8.51 27.98 3.01
CA GLN A 235 -7.33 27.57 3.75
C GLN A 235 -7.75 26.85 5.02
N PHE A 236 -7.14 25.68 5.29
CA PHE A 236 -7.43 24.92 6.50
C PHE A 236 -6.58 25.42 7.67
N ASN A 237 -7.25 25.78 8.76
CA ASN A 237 -6.63 26.12 10.04
C ASN A 237 -7.45 25.54 11.19
N PHE A 238 -7.42 24.21 11.31
CA PHE A 238 -8.18 23.48 12.31
C PHE A 238 -7.24 22.66 13.18
N GLU A 239 -7.26 22.94 14.48
CA GLU A 239 -6.57 22.15 15.50
C GLU A 239 -7.62 21.48 16.39
N TYR A 240 -7.64 20.15 16.40
CA TYR A 240 -8.59 19.34 17.18
C TYR A 240 -10.07 19.73 16.99
N ALA A 241 -10.44 20.18 15.80
CA ALA A 241 -11.79 20.68 15.53
C ALA A 241 -12.80 19.53 15.38
N PRO A 242 -14.01 19.62 15.95
CA PRO A 242 -15.06 18.64 15.73
C PRO A 242 -15.49 18.60 14.25
N TRP A 243 -15.76 17.41 13.71
CA TRP A 243 -16.13 17.25 12.30
C TRP A 243 -17.35 18.07 11.87
N LYS A 244 -18.36 18.17 12.74
CA LYS A 244 -19.54 19.00 12.48
C LYS A 244 -19.14 20.44 12.12
N VAL A 245 -18.25 21.04 12.91
CA VAL A 245 -17.79 22.41 12.70
C VAL A 245 -17.04 22.53 11.36
N VAL A 246 -16.20 21.57 11.03
CA VAL A 246 -15.42 21.56 9.78
C VAL A 246 -16.32 21.43 8.56
N LEU A 247 -17.34 20.56 8.62
CA LEU A 247 -18.26 20.32 7.51
C LEU A 247 -19.24 21.48 7.32
N GLU A 248 -19.73 22.07 8.41
CA GLU A 248 -20.57 23.27 8.36
C GLU A 248 -19.78 24.46 7.80
N TRP A 249 -18.55 24.66 8.28
CA TRP A 249 -17.65 25.67 7.73
C TRP A 249 -17.40 25.46 6.24
N PHE A 250 -17.08 24.24 5.82
CA PHE A 250 -16.83 23.94 4.41
C PHE A 250 -18.05 24.24 3.54
N ALA A 251 -19.24 23.82 3.99
CA ALA A 251 -20.49 24.09 3.29
C ALA A 251 -20.76 25.59 3.18
N GLU A 252 -20.52 26.37 4.24
CA GLU A 252 -20.67 27.83 4.23
C GLU A 252 -19.69 28.49 3.24
N GLN A 253 -18.41 28.13 3.29
CA GLN A 253 -17.39 28.68 2.39
C GLN A 253 -17.64 28.29 0.92
N ALA A 254 -18.12 27.07 0.67
CA ALA A 254 -18.45 26.58 -0.67
C ALA A 254 -19.85 27.01 -1.13
N ARG A 255 -20.62 27.73 -0.30
CA ARG A 255 -22.02 28.13 -0.55
C ARG A 255 -22.94 26.94 -0.86
N LEU A 256 -22.70 25.82 -0.18
CA LEU A 256 -23.46 24.57 -0.26
C LEU A 256 -24.38 24.41 0.95
N SER A 257 -25.40 23.56 0.80
CA SER A 257 -26.23 23.12 1.93
C SER A 257 -25.70 21.79 2.45
N LEU A 258 -25.44 21.72 3.77
CA LEU A 258 -25.03 20.48 4.41
C LEU A 258 -26.26 19.71 4.91
N VAL A 259 -26.40 18.47 4.47
CA VAL A 259 -27.34 17.50 5.04
C VAL A 259 -26.52 16.36 5.63
N MET A 260 -26.72 16.09 6.92
CA MET A 260 -25.95 15.08 7.65
C MET A 260 -26.83 14.43 8.72
N GLU A 261 -26.91 13.09 8.72
CA GLU A 261 -27.70 12.33 9.70
C GLU A 261 -27.02 12.26 11.07
N SER A 262 -25.70 12.03 11.10
CA SER A 262 -24.89 12.03 12.33
C SER A 262 -23.48 12.51 12.03
N PRO A 263 -22.87 13.37 12.88
CA PRO A 263 -21.51 13.83 12.68
C PRO A 263 -20.48 12.70 12.78
N PRO A 264 -19.43 12.71 11.95
CA PRO A 264 -18.32 11.78 12.08
C PRO A 264 -17.63 11.91 13.45
N PRO A 265 -17.23 10.78 14.09
CA PRO A 265 -16.61 10.82 15.41
C PRO A 265 -15.14 11.30 15.37
N GLY A 266 -14.74 11.92 16.48
CA GLY A 266 -13.39 12.46 16.70
C GLY A 266 -13.20 13.87 16.14
N SER A 267 -11.95 14.24 15.92
CA SER A 267 -11.56 15.57 15.46
C SER A 267 -10.84 15.53 14.11
N PHE A 268 -10.87 16.67 13.43
CA PHE A 268 -10.05 16.98 12.28
C PHE A 268 -8.90 17.89 12.72
N ASN A 269 -7.69 17.56 12.28
CA ASN A 269 -6.49 18.35 12.55
C ASN A 269 -5.75 18.58 11.22
N LEU A 270 -5.77 19.82 10.74
CA LEU A 270 -5.06 20.25 9.56
C LEU A 270 -4.83 21.76 9.61
N VAL A 271 -3.57 22.15 9.74
CA VAL A 271 -3.12 23.55 9.71
C VAL A 271 -2.12 23.69 8.58
N GLU A 272 -2.52 24.35 7.50
CA GLU A 272 -1.66 24.56 6.34
C GLU A 272 -1.81 25.97 5.79
N GLN A 273 -0.77 26.47 5.11
CA GLN A 273 -0.80 27.78 4.43
C GLN A 273 -1.30 27.69 2.98
N ARG A 274 -1.53 26.46 2.48
CA ARG A 274 -1.97 26.22 1.11
C ARG A 274 -3.45 26.56 0.98
N ARG A 275 -3.79 27.25 -0.11
CA ARG A 275 -5.19 27.55 -0.46
C ARG A 275 -5.71 26.54 -1.49
N TYR A 276 -6.96 26.13 -1.33
CA TYR A 276 -7.62 25.06 -2.06
C TYR A 276 -8.90 25.57 -2.70
N THR A 277 -9.17 25.21 -3.95
CA THR A 277 -10.52 25.40 -4.51
C THR A 277 -11.56 24.56 -3.75
N PRO A 278 -12.87 24.86 -3.83
CA PRO A 278 -13.88 24.08 -3.13
C PRO A 278 -13.84 22.58 -3.48
N ALA A 279 -13.54 22.24 -4.74
CA ALA A 279 -13.38 20.85 -5.17
C ALA A 279 -12.15 20.17 -4.54
N GLU A 280 -11.01 20.85 -4.50
CA GLU A 280 -9.81 20.32 -3.85
C GLU A 280 -9.96 20.23 -2.33
N ALA A 281 -10.67 21.18 -1.71
CA ALA A 281 -10.97 21.17 -0.29
C ALA A 281 -11.91 20.01 0.07
N LEU A 282 -12.90 19.71 -0.78
CA LEU A 282 -13.75 18.52 -0.65
C LEU A 282 -12.92 17.23 -0.70
N ASP A 283 -11.97 17.13 -1.63
CA ASP A 283 -11.06 15.98 -1.74
C ASP A 283 -10.20 15.80 -0.48
N VAL A 284 -9.67 16.91 0.08
CA VAL A 284 -8.88 16.88 1.32
C VAL A 284 -9.73 16.42 2.50
N ILE A 285 -10.93 16.99 2.66
CA ILE A 285 -11.88 16.59 3.71
C ILE A 285 -12.23 15.10 3.57
N ASN A 286 -12.54 14.64 2.35
CA ASN A 286 -12.87 13.24 2.07
C ASN A 286 -11.68 12.31 2.30
N SER A 287 -10.44 12.73 2.03
CA SER A 287 -9.26 11.91 2.29
C SER A 287 -9.14 11.50 3.77
N VAL A 288 -9.54 12.39 4.68
CA VAL A 288 -9.49 12.14 6.12
C VAL A 288 -10.79 11.50 6.60
N LEU A 289 -11.97 11.90 6.09
CA LEU A 289 -13.24 11.24 6.42
C LEU A 289 -13.28 9.76 6.02
N LEU A 290 -12.64 9.39 4.91
CA LEU A 290 -12.58 8.00 4.45
C LEU A 290 -11.88 7.10 5.48
N THR A 291 -10.88 7.61 6.21
CA THR A 291 -10.23 6.87 7.32
C THR A 291 -11.17 6.58 8.48
N LYS A 292 -12.29 7.32 8.56
CA LYS A 292 -13.31 7.21 9.59
C LYS A 292 -14.58 6.51 9.08
N GLY A 293 -14.60 6.08 7.83
CA GLY A 293 -15.76 5.43 7.21
C GLY A 293 -16.84 6.39 6.71
N TYR A 294 -16.53 7.69 6.56
CA TYR A 294 -17.46 8.70 6.07
C TYR A 294 -17.02 9.24 4.71
N THR A 295 -17.97 9.77 3.94
CA THR A 295 -17.70 10.50 2.70
C THR A 295 -18.74 11.59 2.55
N LEU A 296 -18.28 12.77 2.14
CA LEU A 296 -19.09 13.91 1.76
C LEU A 296 -19.30 13.87 0.25
N VAL A 297 -20.56 13.92 -0.19
CA VAL A 297 -20.98 13.86 -1.61
C VAL A 297 -21.80 15.08 -2.00
#